data_AF-A0A7X8PMK2-F1
#
_entry.id   AF-A0A7X8PMK2-F1
#
_cell.length_a   1.000
_cell.length_b   1.000
_cell.length_c   1.000
_cell.angle_alpha   90.00
_cell.angle_beta   90.00
_cell.angle_gamma   90.00
#
_symmetry.space_group_name_H-M   'P 1'
#
loop_
_entity.id
_entity.type
_entity.pdbx_description
1 polymer ?
#
loop_
_entity_poly.entity_id
_entity_poly.type
_entity_poly.pdbx_seq_one_letter_code
_entity_poly.pdbx_strand_id
1 'polypeptide(L)'
;MIGRNFTDSLDAMVFSRCNMIHMMFMSIPLDVVFVNNENIICALYTEVSPWTPWLYCKKAIATIELQAGTLKKTGTELGDKIDLNSELTSDIVKKIETSENLGIVRPVSMQRGNE
;
A
#
# COMPACT_ATOMS: atom_id res chain seq x y z
N MET A 1 5.05 11.14 -5.19
CA MET A 1 5.21 10.16 -6.31
C MET A 1 5.21 10.75 -7.74
N ILE A 2 5.54 12.03 -7.96
CA ILE A 2 5.35 12.68 -9.28
C ILE A 2 6.29 12.10 -10.36
N GLY A 3 5.74 11.74 -11.52
CA GLY A 3 6.51 11.25 -12.68
C GLY A 3 7.14 9.86 -12.52
N ARG A 4 6.84 9.12 -11.45
CA ARG A 4 7.29 7.72 -11.29
C ARG A 4 6.31 6.76 -11.94
N ASN A 5 6.86 5.75 -12.63
CA ASN A 5 6.10 4.61 -13.13
C ASN A 5 6.17 3.49 -12.08
N PHE A 6 5.01 3.06 -11.59
CA PHE A 6 4.88 1.92 -10.71
C PHE A 6 5.01 0.66 -11.57
N THR A 7 6.14 -0.03 -11.44
CA THR A 7 6.38 -1.30 -12.14
C THR A 7 6.34 -2.41 -11.10
N ASP A 8 5.24 -3.16 -11.08
CA ASP A 8 4.90 -4.43 -10.40
C ASP A 8 5.25 -4.66 -8.90
N SER A 9 6.09 -3.84 -8.27
CA SER A 9 6.35 -3.87 -6.84
C SER A 9 5.41 -2.93 -6.10
N LEU A 10 4.93 -3.35 -4.93
CA LEU A 10 4.34 -2.45 -3.93
C LEU A 10 5.37 -1.37 -3.58
N ASP A 11 5.09 -0.13 -3.99
CA ASP A 11 5.94 1.03 -3.73
C ASP A 11 5.19 2.03 -2.85
N ALA A 12 5.93 2.72 -1.99
CA ALA A 12 5.40 3.63 -0.99
C ALA A 12 6.31 4.85 -0.84
N MET A 13 5.71 6.01 -0.56
CA MET A 13 6.45 7.21 -0.17
C MET A 13 6.01 7.66 1.22
N VAL A 14 6.97 7.70 2.14
CA VAL A 14 6.71 8.08 3.54
C VAL A 14 7.17 9.51 3.78
N PHE A 15 6.23 10.36 4.22
CA PHE A 15 6.49 11.71 4.66
C PHE A 15 6.46 11.77 6.19
N SER A 16 7.65 11.83 6.80
CA SER A 16 7.79 12.07 8.24
C SER A 16 7.34 13.49 8.61
N ARG A 17 6.71 13.67 9.78
CA ARG A 17 6.22 14.97 10.28
C ARG A 17 5.26 15.67 9.32
N CYS A 18 4.45 14.88 8.62
CA CYS A 18 3.44 15.36 7.69
C CYS A 18 2.08 14.89 8.19
N ASN A 19 1.14 15.82 8.32
CA ASN A 19 -0.24 15.56 8.73
C ASN A 19 -1.27 16.12 7.74
N MET A 20 -0.78 16.69 6.63
CA MET A 20 -1.56 17.26 5.56
C MET A 20 -0.83 17.07 4.23
N ILE A 21 -1.53 16.60 3.21
CA ILE A 21 -1.02 16.57 1.84
C ILE A 21 -2.03 17.15 0.87
N HIS A 22 -1.57 17.55 -0.30
CA HIS A 22 -2.42 17.89 -1.43
C HIS A 22 -2.12 16.93 -2.59
N MET A 23 -3.09 16.75 -3.48
CA MET A 23 -2.93 15.96 -4.70
C MET A 23 -2.75 16.83 -5.95
N MET A 24 -2.55 18.14 -5.79
CA MET A 24 -2.20 19.02 -6.92
C MET A 24 -0.94 18.53 -7.63
N PHE A 25 -0.94 18.62 -8.96
CA PHE A 25 0.15 18.16 -9.84
C PHE A 25 0.38 16.64 -9.89
N MET A 26 -0.46 15.85 -9.22
CA MET A 26 -0.46 14.40 -9.41
C MET A 26 -1.15 14.04 -10.72
N SER A 27 -0.65 13.02 -11.41
CA SER A 27 -1.24 12.50 -12.66
C SER A 27 -2.03 11.21 -12.44
N ILE A 28 -1.91 10.59 -11.27
CA ILE A 28 -2.52 9.31 -10.92
C ILE A 28 -3.22 9.40 -9.57
N PRO A 29 -4.26 8.58 -9.33
CA PRO A 29 -4.85 8.43 -8.01
C PRO A 29 -3.90 7.71 -7.06
N LEU A 30 -4.03 7.98 -5.77
CA LEU A 30 -3.22 7.35 -4.71
C LEU A 30 -4.09 6.85 -3.56
N ASP A 31 -3.60 5.82 -2.89
CA ASP A 31 -4.06 5.51 -1.53
C ASP A 31 -3.19 6.29 -0.53
N VAL A 32 -3.80 6.82 0.53
CA VAL A 32 -3.14 7.67 1.51
C VAL A 32 -3.44 7.18 2.92
N VAL A 33 -2.39 6.98 3.70
CA VAL A 33 -2.45 6.54 5.11
C VAL A 33 -1.87 7.62 5.98
N PHE A 34 -2.60 7.98 7.04
CA PHE A 34 -2.09 8.82 8.11
C PHE A 34 -1.87 7.96 9.35
N VAL A 35 -0.69 8.07 9.96
CA VAL A 35 -0.33 7.34 11.19
C VAL A 35 0.01 8.28 12.33
N ASN A 36 -0.36 7.90 13.55
CA ASN A 36 -0.06 8.65 14.78
C ASN A 36 1.33 8.31 15.34
N ASN A 37 1.68 8.89 16.50
CA ASN A 37 2.97 8.72 17.17
C ASN A 37 3.29 7.29 17.64
N GLU A 38 2.28 6.42 17.70
CA GLU A 38 2.42 4.99 18.03
C GLU A 38 2.49 4.12 16.76
N ASN A 39 2.60 4.75 15.59
CA ASN A 39 2.48 4.17 14.25
C ASN A 39 1.14 3.45 14.02
N ILE A 40 0.08 3.92 14.67
CA ILE A 40 -1.28 3.41 14.47
C ILE A 40 -1.95 4.25 13.40
N ILE A 41 -2.60 3.58 12.43
CA ILE A 41 -3.37 4.23 11.38
C ILE A 41 -4.53 5.00 11.99
N CYS A 42 -4.53 6.32 11.79
CA CYS A 42 -5.55 7.22 12.32
C CYS A 42 -6.44 7.86 11.24
N ALA A 43 -6.10 7.73 9.96
CA ALA A 43 -6.99 7.97 8.82
C ALA A 43 -6.51 7.23 7.57
N LEU A 44 -7.46 6.86 6.70
CA LEU A 44 -7.23 6.21 5.42
C LEU A 44 -8.05 6.91 4.35
N TYR A 45 -7.48 7.07 3.17
CA TYR A 45 -8.17 7.54 1.97
C TYR A 45 -7.78 6.64 0.81
N THR A 46 -8.77 6.01 0.17
CA THR A 46 -8.57 5.11 -0.96
C THR A 46 -8.81 5.83 -2.28
N GLU A 47 -8.01 5.52 -3.30
CA GLU A 47 -8.18 5.99 -4.69
C GLU A 47 -8.40 7.50 -4.78
N VAL A 48 -7.64 8.29 -4.01
CA VAL A 48 -7.79 9.74 -3.96
C VAL A 48 -7.44 10.33 -5.32
N SER A 49 -8.41 11.03 -5.91
CA SER A 49 -8.25 11.65 -7.22
C SER A 49 -7.12 12.69 -7.26
N PRO A 50 -6.39 12.79 -8.39
CA PRO A 50 -5.58 13.94 -8.73
C PRO A 50 -6.29 15.27 -8.45
N TRP A 51 -5.52 16.31 -8.12
CA TRP A 51 -6.03 17.67 -7.87
C TRP A 51 -6.95 17.83 -6.65
N THR A 52 -7.09 16.80 -5.80
CA THR A 52 -7.69 16.95 -4.46
C THR A 52 -6.91 17.99 -3.65
N PRO A 53 -7.56 19.07 -3.16
CA PRO A 53 -6.85 20.25 -2.70
C PRO A 53 -6.16 20.04 -1.34
N TRP A 54 -6.74 19.25 -0.43
CA TRP A 54 -6.10 18.84 0.81
C TRP A 54 -6.72 17.58 1.39
N LEU A 55 -5.88 16.72 1.95
CA LEU A 55 -6.22 15.67 2.92
C LEU A 55 -5.50 16.00 4.21
N TYR A 56 -6.20 15.94 5.33
CA TYR A 56 -5.66 16.34 6.63
C TYR A 56 -6.11 15.40 7.73
N CYS A 57 -5.19 15.03 8.62
CA CYS A 57 -5.52 14.34 9.85
C CYS A 57 -4.74 14.93 11.03
N LYS A 58 -5.43 15.61 11.95
CA LYS A 58 -4.82 16.28 13.11
C LYS A 58 -3.96 15.36 13.98
N LYS A 59 -4.33 14.08 14.09
CA LYS A 59 -3.64 13.08 14.92
C LYS A 59 -2.38 12.50 14.26
N ALA A 60 -2.19 12.77 12.97
CA ALA A 60 -1.11 12.18 12.21
C ALA A 60 0.24 12.84 12.54
N ILE A 61 1.28 12.02 12.61
CA ILE A 61 2.68 12.47 12.63
C ILE A 61 3.41 12.11 11.34
N ALA A 62 2.85 11.22 10.52
CA ALA A 62 3.38 10.85 9.23
C ALA A 62 2.25 10.49 8.26
N THR A 63 2.55 10.71 6.98
CA THR A 63 1.68 10.35 5.85
C THR A 63 2.42 9.34 4.99
N ILE A 64 1.72 8.31 4.53
CA ILE A 64 2.24 7.31 3.61
C ILE A 64 1.38 7.37 2.35
N GLU A 65 2.01 7.66 1.22
CA GLU A 65 1.40 7.55 -0.11
C GLU A 65 1.67 6.16 -0.67
N LEU A 66 0.64 5.56 -1.26
CA LEU A 66 0.65 4.22 -1.84
C LEU A 66 -0.02 4.27 -3.22
N GLN A 67 0.28 3.28 -4.05
CA GLN A 67 -0.49 3.07 -5.29
C GLN A 67 -1.97 2.89 -4.98
N ALA A 68 -2.84 3.48 -5.81
CA ALA A 68 -4.28 3.31 -5.67
C ALA A 68 -4.68 1.82 -5.64
N GLY A 69 -5.56 1.46 -4.72
CA GLY A 69 -6.04 0.09 -4.54
C GLY A 69 -5.14 -0.79 -3.64
N THR A 70 -4.00 -0.29 -3.18
CA THR A 70 -3.13 -1.00 -2.24
C THR A 70 -3.87 -1.37 -0.95
N LEU A 71 -4.57 -0.43 -0.34
CA LEU A 71 -5.27 -0.64 0.94
C LEU A 71 -6.32 -1.73 0.83
N LYS A 72 -7.02 -1.77 -0.31
CA LYS A 72 -7.99 -2.82 -0.62
C LYS A 72 -7.31 -4.17 -0.84
N LYS A 73 -6.16 -4.20 -1.52
CA LYS A 73 -5.39 -5.43 -1.78
C LYS A 73 -4.83 -6.03 -0.48
N THR A 74 -4.36 -5.20 0.44
CA THR A 74 -3.75 -5.64 1.71
C THR A 74 -4.76 -5.86 2.83
N GLY A 75 -5.99 -5.37 2.67
CA GLY A 75 -7.00 -5.39 3.75
C GLY A 75 -6.60 -4.51 4.93
N THR A 76 -5.89 -3.41 4.68
CA THR A 76 -5.43 -2.49 5.71
C THR A 76 -6.57 -1.61 6.21
N GLU A 77 -6.72 -1.53 7.53
CA GLU A 77 -7.85 -0.88 8.21
C GLU A 77 -7.42 0.19 9.22
N LEU A 78 -8.38 0.99 9.66
CA LEU A 78 -8.15 1.99 10.71
C LEU A 78 -7.79 1.29 12.02
N GLY A 79 -6.73 1.75 12.69
CA GLY A 79 -6.25 1.15 13.94
C GLY A 79 -5.16 0.09 13.74
N ASP A 80 -4.86 -0.32 12.50
CA ASP A 80 -3.71 -1.16 12.23
C ASP A 80 -2.40 -0.46 12.63
N LYS A 81 -1.39 -1.27 12.98
CA LYS A 81 -0.06 -0.78 13.33
C LYS A 81 0.89 -0.99 12.15
N ILE A 82 1.56 0.09 11.74
CA ILE A 82 2.58 0.06 10.68
C ILE A 82 3.97 0.05 11.31
N ASP A 83 4.82 -0.89 10.90
CA ASP A 83 6.23 -0.86 11.26
C ASP A 83 7.07 -0.24 10.15
N LEU A 84 7.41 1.04 10.32
CA LEU A 84 8.24 1.79 9.36
C LEU A 84 9.73 1.43 9.45
N ASN A 85 10.15 0.68 10.46
CA ASN A 85 11.54 0.24 10.63
C ASN A 85 11.76 -1.20 10.19
N SER A 86 10.72 -1.88 9.68
CA SER A 86 10.83 -3.26 9.24
C SER A 86 11.77 -3.34 8.04
N GLU A 87 12.93 -3.97 8.23
CA GLU A 87 13.79 -4.36 7.13
C GLU A 87 13.27 -5.62 6.46
N LEU A 88 13.23 -5.62 5.13
CA LEU A 88 12.88 -6.79 4.36
C LEU A 88 14.08 -7.75 4.35
N THR A 89 14.17 -8.60 5.37
CA THR A 89 15.23 -9.62 5.42
C THR A 89 14.95 -10.71 4.39
N SER A 90 16.02 -11.32 3.88
CA SER A 90 15.96 -12.37 2.85
C SER A 90 15.07 -13.56 3.25
N ASP A 91 14.94 -13.83 4.55
CA ASP A 91 14.07 -14.89 5.08
C ASP A 91 12.59 -14.49 5.03
N ILE A 92 12.27 -13.21 5.25
CA ILE A 92 10.90 -12.67 5.12
C ILE A 92 10.47 -12.65 3.65
N VAL A 93 11.36 -12.24 2.73
CA VAL A 93 11.08 -12.27 1.28
C VAL A 93 10.70 -13.67 0.82
N LYS A 94 11.51 -14.69 1.16
CA LYS A 94 11.24 -16.09 0.81
C LYS A 94 9.89 -16.58 1.37
N LYS A 95 9.52 -16.14 2.57
CA LYS A 95 8.25 -16.51 3.19
C LYS A 95 7.06 -15.86 2.47
N ILE A 96 7.18 -14.59 2.08
CA ILE A 96 6.16 -13.86 1.32
C ILE A 96 5.98 -14.49 -0.06
N GLU A 97 7.07 -14.75 -0.80
CA GLU A 97 7.04 -15.41 -2.12
C GLU A 97 6.41 -16.81 -2.07
N THR A 98 6.72 -17.58 -1.01
CA THR A 98 6.12 -18.91 -0.81
C THR A 98 4.62 -18.83 -0.51
N SER A 99 4.18 -17.79 0.20
CA SER A 99 2.76 -17.57 0.51
C SER A 99 1.94 -17.04 -0.66
N GLU A 100 2.52 -16.20 -1.53
CA GLU A 100 1.87 -15.76 -2.78
C GLU A 100 1.70 -16.94 -3.77
N ASN A 101 2.64 -17.90 -3.78
CA ASN A 101 2.51 -19.13 -4.57
C ASN A 101 1.42 -20.08 -4.07
N LEU A 102 0.93 -19.94 -2.83
CA LEU A 102 -0.23 -20.69 -2.34
C LEU A 102 -1.57 -20.13 -2.85
N GLY A 103 -1.58 -18.88 -3.35
CA GLY A 103 -2.76 -18.21 -3.90
C GLY A 103 -3.00 -18.43 -5.39
N ILE A 104 -2.03 -18.99 -6.12
CA ILE A 104 -2.16 -19.34 -7.55
C ILE A 104 -2.29 -20.86 -7.69
N VAL A 105 -3.42 -21.41 -7.24
CA VAL A 105 -3.84 -22.73 -7.70
C VAL A 105 -4.33 -22.56 -9.14
N ARG A 106 -3.42 -22.68 -10.12
CA ARG A 106 -3.84 -22.83 -11.52
C ARG A 106 -4.67 -24.11 -11.58
N PRO A 107 -5.87 -24.11 -12.21
CA PRO A 107 -6.60 -25.35 -12.39
C PRO A 107 -5.68 -26.34 -13.09
N VAL A 108 -5.48 -27.50 -12.48
CA VAL A 108 -4.77 -28.62 -13.10
C VAL A 108 -5.47 -28.88 -14.43
N SER A 109 -4.78 -28.61 -15.53
CA SER A 109 -5.21 -29.00 -16.87
C SER A 109 -5.43 -30.52 -16.83
N MET A 110 -6.69 -30.91 -16.85
CA MET A 110 -7.09 -32.32 -16.86
C MET A 110 -6.50 -32.95 -18.12
N GLN A 111 -5.41 -33.71 -17.95
CA GLN A 111 -4.94 -34.62 -18.99
C GLN A 111 -6.04 -35.68 -19.16
N ARG A 112 -6.79 -35.58 -20.27
CA ARG A 112 -7.57 -36.70 -20.78
C ARG A 112 -6.58 -37.73 -21.32
N GLY A 113 -6.31 -38.74 -20.51
CA GLY A 113 -5.74 -40.01 -20.95
C GLY A 113 -6.84 -41.06 -21.11
N ASN A 114 -6.69 -41.87 -22.16
CA ASN A 114 -7.50 -42.99 -22.66
C ASN A 114 -8.80 -42.58 -23.36
N GLU A 115 -9.03 -42.98 -24.62
CA GLU A 115 -8.66 -44.23 -25.31
C GLU A 115 -8.02 -44.01 -26.70
#